data_AF-A0A1V3PFH4-F1
#
_entry.id   AF-A0A1V3PFH4-F1
#
_cell.length_a   1.000
_cell.length_b   1.000
_cell.length_c   1.000
_cell.angle_alpha   90.00
_cell.angle_beta   90.00
_cell.angle_gamma   90.00
#
_symmetry.space_group_name_H-M   'P 1'
#
loop_
_entity.id
_entity.type
_entity.pdbx_description
1 polymer ?
#
loop_
_entity_poly.entity_id
_entity_poly.type
_entity_poly.pdbx_seq_one_letter_code
_entity_poly.pdbx_strand_id
1 'polypeptide(L)' 'MTHEHLVFGVTIDQIDQLDGLLRTITANGDMVTVGCGEPLHPQTVSSLGEGIFNAALAVREVLDQVQEQRL' A
#
# COMPACT_ATOMS: atom_id res chain seq x y z
N MET A 1 -33.27 12.28 2.35
CA MET A 1 -31.83 11.99 2.36
C MET A 1 -31.67 10.47 2.45
N THR A 2 -31.41 9.81 1.33
CA THR A 2 -31.13 8.37 1.29
C THR A 2 -29.75 8.15 1.90
N HIS A 3 -29.69 7.52 3.07
CA HIS A 3 -28.44 7.04 3.64
C HIS A 3 -28.02 5.83 2.80
N GLU A 4 -26.90 5.93 2.08
CA GLU A 4 -26.28 4.77 1.47
C GLU A 4 -25.86 3.80 2.58
N HIS A 5 -26.50 2.64 2.63
CA HIS A 5 -26.05 1.55 3.48
C HIS A 5 -24.81 0.94 2.82
N LEU A 6 -23.64 1.41 3.24
CA LEU A 6 -22.38 0.75 2.89
C LEU A 6 -22.36 -0.62 3.57
N VAL A 7 -22.51 -1.64 2.75
CA VAL A 7 -22.50 -3.05 3.12
C VAL A 7 -21.25 -3.59 2.41
N PHE A 8 -20.10 -3.42 3.06
CA PHE A 8 -18.80 -3.90 2.59
C PHE A 8 -18.32 -5.02 3.51
N GLY A 9 -18.18 -6.22 2.96
CA GLY A 9 -17.48 -7.31 3.64
C GLY A 9 -15.99 -7.09 3.47
N VAL A 10 -15.24 -7.21 4.55
CA VAL A 10 -13.77 -7.23 4.52
C VAL A 10 -13.34 -8.38 5.41
N THR A 11 -12.41 -9.21 4.93
CA THR A 11 -11.85 -10.28 5.76
C THR A 11 -10.73 -9.74 6.65
N ILE A 12 -10.47 -10.40 7.79
CA ILE A 12 -9.32 -10.04 8.64
C ILE A 12 -8.00 -10.16 7.85
N ASP A 13 -7.87 -11.19 7.02
CA ASP A 13 -6.68 -11.38 6.17
C ASP A 13 -6.43 -10.18 5.24
N GLN A 14 -7.48 -9.56 4.70
CA GLN A 14 -7.35 -8.36 3.86
C GLN A 14 -6.95 -7.12 4.64
N ILE A 15 -7.41 -6.99 5.89
CA ILE A 15 -6.98 -5.90 6.79
C ILE A 15 -5.50 -6.07 7.12
N ASP A 16 -5.08 -7.27 7.47
CA ASP A 16 -3.69 -7.57 7.80
C ASP A 16 -2.78 -7.37 6.58
N GLN A 17 -3.23 -7.79 5.40
CA GLN A 17 -2.52 -7.56 4.15
C GLN A 17 -2.37 -6.05 3.85
N LEU A 18 -3.44 -5.27 4.03
CA LEU A 18 -3.41 -3.83 3.83
C LEU A 18 -2.43 -3.15 4.80
N ASP A 19 -2.46 -3.49 6.09
CA ASP A 19 -1.51 -2.96 7.09
C ASP A 19 -0.06 -3.27 6.71
N GLY A 20 0.23 -4.51 6.32
CA GLY A 20 1.58 -4.92 5.89
C GLY A 20 2.07 -4.14 4.66
N LEU A 21 1.20 -3.92 3.67
CA LEU A 21 1.53 -3.14 2.48
C LEU A 21 1.78 -1.67 2.81
N LEU A 22 0.96 -1.06 3.65
CA LEU A 22 1.13 0.34 4.07
C LEU A 22 2.41 0.53 4.89
N ARG A 23 2.78 -0.43 5.74
CA ARG A 23 4.07 -0.43 6.45
C ARG A 23 5.25 -0.52 5.49
N THR A 24 5.15 -1.35 4.45
CA THR A 24 6.21 -1.50 3.44
C THR A 24 6.41 -0.20 2.67
N ILE A 25 5.33 0.46 2.25
CA ILE A 25 5.39 1.77 1.59
C ILE A 25 6.04 2.80 2.52
N THR A 26 5.63 2.84 3.78
CA THR A 26 6.17 3.78 4.77
C THR A 26 7.67 3.56 4.99
N ALA A 27 8.09 2.31 5.23
CA ALA A 27 9.51 2.00 5.45
C ALA A 27 10.40 2.37 4.25
N ASN A 28 9.93 2.08 3.02
CA ASN A 28 10.67 2.45 1.82
C ASN A 28 10.67 3.98 1.60
N GLY A 29 9.57 4.67 1.89
CA GLY A 29 9.46 6.13 1.82
C GLY A 29 10.35 6.84 2.87
N ASP A 30 10.45 6.28 4.07
CA ASP A 30 11.36 6.76 5.11
C ASP A 30 12.81 6.65 4.65
N MET A 31 13.20 5.54 4.02
CA MET A 31 14.54 5.38 3.46
C MET A 31 14.85 6.38 2.33
N VAL A 32 13.86 6.71 1.48
CA VAL A 32 14.01 7.78 0.48
C VAL A 32 14.22 9.14 1.18
N THR A 33 13.41 9.44 2.20
CA THR A 33 13.44 10.74 2.90
C THR A 33 14.72 10.93 3.71
N VAL A 34 15.17 9.90 4.45
CA VAL A 34 16.42 9.90 5.23
C VAL A 34 17.63 9.88 4.29
N GLY A 35 17.56 9.10 3.21
CA GLY A 35 18.60 8.99 2.21
C GLY A 35 18.79 10.25 1.36
N CYS A 36 17.86 11.21 1.34
CA CYS A 36 18.06 12.48 0.63
C CYS A 36 19.20 13.36 1.21
N GLY A 37 19.73 13.04 2.40
CA GLY A 37 20.85 13.76 3.00
C GLY A 37 22.24 13.38 2.48
N GLU A 38 22.38 12.20 1.86
CA GLU A 38 23.62 11.71 1.26
C GLU A 38 23.34 11.19 -0.17
N PRO A 39 24.29 11.26 -1.11
CA PRO A 39 24.05 10.73 -2.45
C PRO A 39 23.88 9.20 -2.40
N LEU A 40 22.63 8.75 -2.47
CA LEU A 40 22.30 7.34 -2.63
C LEU A 40 22.85 6.82 -3.97
N HIS A 41 23.27 5.55 -3.98
CA HIS A 41 23.61 4.88 -5.23
C HIS A 41 22.37 4.83 -6.13
N PRO A 42 22.45 5.13 -7.45
CA PRO A 42 21.30 5.18 -8.33
C PRO A 42 20.44 3.90 -8.32
N GLN A 43 21.07 2.74 -8.16
CA GLN A 43 20.35 1.46 -8.05
C GLN A 43 19.50 1.38 -6.77
N THR A 44 19.93 1.98 -5.67
CA THR A 44 19.18 2.03 -4.41
C THR A 44 17.90 2.84 -4.58
N VAL A 45 17.98 3.98 -5.27
CA VAL A 45 16.81 4.81 -5.57
C VAL A 45 15.80 4.05 -6.43
N SER A 46 16.27 3.35 -7.46
CA SER A 46 15.41 2.51 -8.30
C SER A 46 14.75 1.38 -7.51
N SER A 47 15.49 0.66 -6.66
CA SER A 47 14.94 -0.43 -5.86
C SER A 47 13.92 0.04 -4.81
N LEU A 48 14.14 1.20 -4.18
CA LEU A 48 13.17 1.78 -3.24
C LEU A 48 11.88 2.20 -3.97
N GLY A 49 12.02 2.84 -5.14
CA GLY A 49 10.89 3.23 -5.97
C GLY A 49 10.08 2.03 -6.46
N GLU A 50 10.75 0.97 -6.91
CA GLU A 50 10.11 -0.30 -7.31
C GLU A 50 9.37 -0.95 -6.13
N GLY A 51 9.97 -0.97 -4.95
CA GLY A 51 9.33 -1.49 -3.74
C GLY A 51 8.06 -0.73 -3.36
N ILE A 52 8.08 0.60 -3.44
CA ILE A 52 6.90 1.45 -3.21
C ILE A 52 5.83 1.17 -4.27
N PHE A 53 6.20 1.14 -5.55
CA PHE A 53 5.27 0.92 -6.66
C PHE A 53 4.57 -0.43 -6.56
N ASN A 54 5.33 -1.51 -6.31
CA ASN A 54 4.78 -2.85 -6.20
C ASN A 54 3.83 -2.98 -5.00
N ALA A 55 4.19 -2.40 -3.85
CA ALA A 55 3.31 -2.39 -2.68
C ALA A 55 2.02 -1.60 -2.95
N ALA A 56 2.10 -0.46 -3.65
CA ALA A 56 0.92 0.33 -4.02
C ALA A 56 0.01 -0.39 -5.03
N LEU A 57 0.57 -1.17 -5.96
CA LEU A 57 -0.22 -2.04 -6.85
C LEU A 57 -0.98 -3.09 -6.05
N ALA A 58 -0.32 -3.77 -5.12
CA ALA A 58 -0.97 -4.77 -4.26
C ALA A 58 -2.06 -4.14 -3.38
N VAL A 59 -1.89 -2.89 -2.89
CA VAL A 59 -2.95 -2.17 -2.18
C VAL A 59 -4.17 -2.00 -3.07
N ARG A 60 -3.97 -1.62 -4.34
CA ARG A 60 -5.08 -1.47 -5.29
C ARG A 60 -5.81 -2.79 -5.52
N GLU A 61 -5.07 -3.90 -5.67
CA GLU A 61 -5.67 -5.22 -5.81
C GLU A 61 -6.54 -5.62 -4.61
N VAL A 62 -6.08 -5.34 -3.38
CA VAL A 62 -6.87 -5.59 -2.16
C VAL A 62 -8.15 -4.74 -2.16
N LEU A 63 -8.06 -3.47 -2.52
CA LEU A 63 -9.23 -2.58 -2.58
C LEU A 63 -10.23 -3.00 -3.66
N ASP A 64 -9.74 -3.42 -4.83
CA ASP A 64 -10.57 -3.93 -5.92
C ASP A 64 -11.31 -5.21 -5.48
N GLN A 65 -10.62 -6.14 -4.82
CA GLN A 65 -11.25 -7.34 -4.25
C GLN A 65 -12.34 -7.00 -3.23
N VAL A 66 -12.05 -6.06 -2.33
CA VAL A 66 -13.00 -5.59 -1.31
C VAL A 66 -14.23 -4.97 -1.99
N GLN A 67 -14.07 -4.25 -3.10
CA GLN A 67 -15.17 -3.67 -3.88
C GLN A 67 -16.06 -4.72 -4.56
N GLU A 68 -15.49 -5.86 -4.95
CA GLU A 68 -16.22 -6.97 -5.56
C GLU A 68 -16.91 -7.88 -4.53
N GLN A 69 -16.56 -7.77 -3.26
CA GLN A 69 -17.15 -8.58 -2.19
C GLN A 69 -18.58 -8.13 -1.87
N ARG A 70 -19.48 -9.11 -1.79
CA ARG A 70 -20.87 -8.92 -1.34
C ARG A 70 -21.01 -9.55 0.05
N LEU A 71 -21.66 -8.84 0.97
CA LEU A 71 -22.04 -9.37 2.29
C LEU A 71 -23.19 -10.38 2.20
#